data_AF-A0A0J8D1G1-F1
#
_entry.id   AF-A0A0J8D1G1-F1
#
_cell.length_a   1.000
_cell.length_b   1.000
_cell.length_c   1.000
_cell.angle_alpha   90.00
_cell.angle_beta   90.00
_cell.angle_gamma   90.00
#
_symmetry.space_group_name_H-M   'P 1'
#
loop_
_entity.id
_entity.type
_entity.pdbx_description
1 polymer ?
#
loop_
_entity_poly.entity_id
_entity_poly.type
_entity_poly.pdbx_seq_one_letter_code
_entity_poly.pdbx_strand_id
1 'polypeptide(L)'
;MPEILSRFEVAPDSEEAKVMKETIKECEAKGIEGEEKYCATSLESMVDYATSKLGKKLDVVSTYVEKKKGMQNYVFTGVKKISNSKAMICHKMNYACVVFYCHKTETTKTYMVSLVGNDGTKVKAAVICHIDTSKWNPKHLAFQVLKVKPGTVPICHFLPEDHIVWVSK
;
A
#
# COMPACT_ATOMS: atom_id res chain seq x y z
N MET A 1 -18.82 -15.87 -5.42
CA MET A 1 -19.24 -14.67 -4.65
C MET A 1 -20.41 -14.97 -3.71
N PRO A 2 -21.55 -15.51 -4.15
CA PRO A 2 -22.69 -15.76 -3.24
C PRO A 2 -22.32 -16.65 -2.04
N GLU A 3 -21.54 -17.71 -2.27
CA GLU A 3 -21.05 -18.61 -1.21
C GLU A 3 -20.13 -17.89 -0.19
N ILE A 4 -19.24 -17.02 -0.66
CA ILE A 4 -18.33 -16.25 0.18
C ILE A 4 -19.14 -15.29 1.07
N LEU A 5 -20.05 -14.53 0.47
CA LEU A 5 -20.89 -13.58 1.19
C LEU A 5 -21.80 -14.30 2.21
N SER A 6 -22.38 -15.44 1.83
CA SER A 6 -23.17 -16.26 2.76
C SER A 6 -22.33 -16.80 3.92
N ARG A 7 -21.08 -17.22 3.68
CA ARG A 7 -20.18 -17.73 4.72
C ARG A 7 -19.81 -16.66 5.75
N PHE A 8 -19.67 -15.41 5.31
CA PHE A 8 -19.32 -14.28 6.18
C PHE A 8 -20.55 -13.48 6.64
N GLU A 9 -21.76 -13.96 6.33
CA GLU A 9 -23.02 -13.30 6.69
C GLU A 9 -23.12 -11.85 6.16
N VAL A 10 -22.50 -11.57 5.01
CA VAL A 10 -22.47 -10.25 4.38
C VAL A 10 -23.64 -10.11 3.40
N ALA A 11 -24.43 -9.05 3.56
CA ALA A 11 -25.56 -8.76 2.67
C ALA A 11 -25.07 -8.48 1.22
N PRO A 12 -25.63 -9.11 0.17
CA PRO A 12 -25.12 -9.00 -1.20
C PRO A 12 -24.98 -7.59 -1.78
N ASP A 13 -25.87 -6.67 -1.40
CA ASP A 13 -25.89 -5.30 -1.90
C ASP A 13 -25.22 -4.29 -0.95
N SER A 14 -24.60 -4.77 0.12
CA SER A 14 -23.89 -3.93 1.08
C SER A 14 -22.60 -3.34 0.50
N GLU A 15 -22.13 -2.26 1.12
CA GLU A 15 -20.83 -1.68 0.77
C GLU A 15 -19.69 -2.66 1.06
N GLU A 16 -19.80 -3.46 2.12
CA GLU A 16 -18.85 -4.51 2.45
C GLU A 16 -18.74 -5.56 1.33
N ALA A 17 -19.87 -6.01 0.76
CA ALA A 17 -19.88 -6.95 -0.36
C ALA A 17 -19.17 -6.37 -1.60
N LYS A 18 -19.34 -5.06 -1.87
CA LYS A 18 -18.63 -4.39 -2.97
C LYS A 18 -17.13 -4.36 -2.73
N VAL A 19 -16.70 -3.95 -1.55
CA VAL A 19 -15.28 -3.87 -1.17
C VAL A 19 -14.62 -5.27 -1.20
N MET A 20 -15.32 -6.30 -0.74
CA MET A 20 -14.85 -7.69 -0.84
C MET A 20 -14.67 -8.12 -2.30
N LYS A 21 -15.63 -7.79 -3.17
CA LYS A 21 -15.57 -8.10 -4.59
C LYS A 21 -14.45 -7.34 -5.30
N GLU A 22 -14.22 -6.08 -4.93
CA GLU A 22 -13.11 -5.28 -5.44
C GLU A 22 -11.76 -5.86 -5.02
N THR A 23 -11.60 -6.27 -3.77
CA THR A 23 -10.37 -6.92 -3.28
C THR A 23 -10.05 -8.19 -4.08
N ILE A 24 -11.04 -9.08 -4.29
CA ILE A 24 -10.84 -10.30 -5.09
C ILE A 24 -10.45 -9.94 -6.52
N LYS A 25 -11.16 -9.00 -7.13
CA LYS A 25 -10.87 -8.53 -8.50
C LYS A 25 -9.44 -7.97 -8.60
N GLU A 26 -9.00 -7.20 -7.62
CA GLU A 26 -7.65 -6.64 -7.60
C GLU A 26 -6.58 -7.71 -7.42
N CYS A 27 -6.82 -8.70 -6.55
CA CYS A 27 -5.93 -9.84 -6.37
C CYS A 27 -5.81 -10.70 -7.64
N GLU A 28 -6.92 -10.98 -8.31
CA GLU A 28 -6.97 -11.86 -9.49
C GLU A 28 -6.62 -11.15 -10.81
N ALA A 29 -6.72 -9.81 -10.85
CA ALA A 29 -6.41 -9.04 -12.05
C ALA A 29 -4.97 -9.31 -12.53
N LYS A 30 -4.71 -9.14 -13.82
CA LYS A 30 -3.33 -9.04 -14.30
C LYS A 30 -2.68 -7.79 -13.71
N GLY A 31 -1.45 -7.91 -13.22
CA GLY A 31 -0.66 -6.77 -12.75
C GLY A 31 -0.33 -5.80 -13.88
N ILE A 32 0.16 -4.62 -13.52
CA ILE A 32 0.73 -3.64 -14.44
C ILE A 32 1.94 -4.26 -15.15
N GLU A 33 2.20 -3.85 -16.38
CA GLU A 33 3.41 -4.31 -17.10
C GLU A 33 4.67 -3.98 -16.29
N GLY A 34 5.46 -5.02 -15.96
CA GLY A 34 6.66 -4.89 -15.11
C GLY A 34 6.39 -4.90 -13.59
N GLU A 35 5.13 -5.02 -13.16
CA GLU A 35 4.77 -5.24 -11.76
C GLU A 35 4.81 -6.73 -11.42
N GLU A 36 5.48 -7.05 -10.31
CA GLU A 36 5.29 -8.33 -9.63
C GLU A 36 4.35 -8.12 -8.46
N LYS A 37 3.27 -8.91 -8.39
CA LYS A 37 2.29 -8.83 -7.32
C LYS A 37 1.87 -10.19 -6.78
N TYR A 38 1.32 -10.20 -5.57
CA TYR A 38 0.83 -11.37 -4.86
C TYR A 38 -0.14 -10.95 -3.76
N CYS A 39 -1.28 -11.65 -3.63
CA CYS A 39 -2.15 -11.50 -2.48
C CYS A 39 -1.84 -12.58 -1.44
N ALA A 40 -1.20 -12.17 -0.35
CA ALA A 40 -0.88 -13.03 0.78
C ALA A 40 -2.07 -13.10 1.73
N THR A 41 -2.50 -14.30 2.11
CA THR A 41 -3.64 -14.52 3.02
C THR A 41 -3.22 -14.73 4.47
N SER A 42 -1.94 -14.52 4.78
CA SER A 42 -1.38 -14.59 6.14
C SER A 42 -0.12 -13.73 6.26
N LEU A 43 0.35 -13.50 7.49
CA LEU A 43 1.60 -12.79 7.73
C LEU A 43 2.80 -13.61 7.23
N GLU A 44 2.79 -14.93 7.44
CA GLU A 44 3.84 -15.85 7.03
C GLU A 44 4.00 -15.85 5.50
N SER A 45 2.88 -16.00 4.76
CA SER A 45 2.90 -15.96 3.30
C SER A 45 3.38 -14.61 2.74
N MET A 46 3.08 -13.50 3.44
CA MET A 46 3.61 -12.19 3.10
C MET A 46 5.14 -12.13 3.28
N VAL A 47 5.66 -12.65 4.41
CA VAL A 47 7.10 -12.70 4.70
C VAL A 47 7.83 -13.61 3.71
N ASP A 48 7.27 -14.78 3.41
CA ASP A 48 7.82 -15.72 2.43
C ASP A 48 7.91 -15.08 1.04
N TYR A 49 6.84 -14.39 0.63
CA TYR A 49 6.86 -13.66 -0.64
C TYR A 49 7.93 -12.55 -0.63
N ALA A 50 8.00 -11.73 0.43
CA ALA A 50 8.99 -10.67 0.55
C ALA A 50 10.43 -11.20 0.46
N THR A 51 10.74 -12.25 1.20
CA THR A 51 12.07 -12.84 1.24
C THR A 51 12.43 -13.53 -0.08
N SER A 52 11.47 -14.14 -0.77
CA SER A 52 11.67 -14.72 -2.11
C SER A 52 12.03 -13.66 -3.16
N LYS A 53 11.49 -12.43 -3.02
CA LYS A 53 11.64 -11.35 -4.02
C LYS A 53 12.79 -10.39 -3.72
N LEU A 54 13.12 -10.19 -2.46
CA LEU A 54 14.08 -9.18 -2.00
C LEU A 54 15.31 -9.78 -1.30
N GLY A 55 15.30 -11.10 -1.01
CA GLY A 55 16.34 -11.79 -0.25
C GLY A 55 16.05 -11.84 1.25
N LYS A 56 16.94 -12.49 2.02
CA LYS A 56 16.73 -12.77 3.45
C LYS A 56 17.05 -11.61 4.39
N LYS A 57 17.84 -10.63 3.94
CA LYS A 57 18.26 -9.48 4.77
C LYS A 57 17.37 -8.29 4.42
N LEU A 58 16.28 -8.15 5.17
CA LEU A 58 15.28 -7.11 4.94
C LEU A 58 15.20 -6.16 6.13
N ASP A 59 14.90 -4.90 5.85
CA ASP A 59 14.33 -3.94 6.79
C ASP A 59 12.83 -3.81 6.57
N VAL A 60 12.12 -3.47 7.64
CA VAL A 60 10.68 -3.23 7.64
C VAL A 60 10.43 -1.76 7.91
N VAL A 61 9.59 -1.15 7.08
CA VAL A 61 9.15 0.24 7.22
C VAL A 61 7.63 0.27 7.26
N SER A 62 7.08 0.91 8.28
CA SER A 62 5.64 1.14 8.44
C SER A 62 5.40 2.54 8.99
N THR A 63 4.15 3.00 8.87
CA THR A 63 3.72 4.24 9.50
C THR A 63 3.52 4.02 11.00
N TYR A 64 4.06 4.92 11.81
CA TYR A 64 3.93 4.93 13.26
C TYR A 64 3.35 6.26 13.74
N VAL A 65 2.25 6.17 14.49
CA VAL A 65 1.57 7.31 15.14
C VAL A 65 1.76 7.19 16.66
N GLU A 66 2.38 8.19 17.29
CA GLU A 66 2.70 8.12 18.72
C GLU A 66 1.45 8.03 19.61
N LYS A 67 0.43 8.83 19.30
CA LYS A 67 -0.86 8.84 20.00
C LYS A 67 -1.99 9.00 19.00
N LYS A 68 -2.84 7.99 18.86
CA LYS A 68 -4.01 8.08 17.98
C LYS A 68 -5.03 9.03 18.61
N LYS A 69 -5.34 10.09 17.88
CA LYS A 69 -6.41 11.04 18.19
C LYS A 69 -7.28 11.20 16.95
N GLY A 70 -8.33 12.01 17.04
CA GLY A 70 -9.24 12.28 15.92
C GLY A 70 -8.55 12.84 14.68
N MET A 71 -9.30 12.95 13.59
CA MET A 71 -8.83 13.52 12.33
C MET A 71 -8.33 14.95 12.54
N GLN A 72 -7.14 15.25 12.03
CA GLN A 72 -6.49 16.54 12.21
C GLN A 72 -5.52 16.85 11.06
N ASN A 73 -5.10 18.12 10.99
CA ASN A 73 -4.05 18.55 10.08
C ASN A 73 -2.67 18.28 10.68
N TYR A 74 -1.72 17.96 9.80
CA TYR A 74 -0.33 17.71 10.13
C TYR A 74 0.59 18.60 9.31
N VAL A 75 1.73 18.97 9.89
CA VAL A 75 2.79 19.73 9.22
C VAL A 75 4.02 18.84 9.05
N PHE A 76 4.67 18.95 7.89
CA PHE A 76 5.92 18.27 7.59
C PHE A 76 7.06 18.88 8.40
N THR A 77 7.80 18.02 9.11
CA THR A 77 8.98 18.42 9.89
C THR A 77 10.28 17.78 9.40
N GLY A 78 10.21 16.78 8.53
CA GLY A 78 11.38 16.20 7.90
C GLY A 78 11.05 15.09 6.93
N VAL A 79 11.97 14.83 6.00
CA VAL A 79 11.89 13.75 5.02
C VAL A 79 13.22 13.04 4.95
N LYS A 80 13.20 11.71 5.08
CA LYS A 80 14.38 10.86 4.94
C LYS A 80 14.10 9.77 3.92
N LYS A 81 14.95 9.68 2.88
CA LYS A 81 14.93 8.54 1.96
C LYS A 81 15.44 7.29 2.68
N ILE A 82 14.73 6.17 2.57
CA ILE A 82 15.09 4.93 3.30
C ILE A 82 16.21 4.16 2.59
N SER A 83 16.15 3.97 1.27
CA SER A 83 17.24 3.36 0.49
C SER A 83 17.08 3.59 -1.01
N ASN A 84 18.13 3.28 -1.78
CA ASN A 84 18.07 3.01 -3.23
C ASN A 84 17.81 1.52 -3.53
N SER A 85 17.72 0.68 -2.49
CA SER A 85 17.47 -0.76 -2.56
C SER A 85 16.10 -1.10 -3.12
N LYS A 86 15.94 -2.35 -3.56
CA LYS A 86 14.65 -2.90 -4.00
C LYS A 86 13.67 -2.86 -2.83
N ALA A 87 12.44 -2.41 -3.11
CA ALA A 87 11.36 -2.34 -2.13
C ALA A 87 10.12 -3.08 -2.64
N MET A 88 9.35 -3.64 -1.72
CA MET A 88 8.06 -4.25 -1.97
C MET A 88 7.07 -3.74 -0.92
N ILE A 89 5.90 -3.35 -1.37
CA ILE A 89 4.84 -2.78 -0.54
C ILE A 89 3.75 -3.82 -0.40
N CYS A 90 3.26 -4.01 0.82
CA CYS A 90 2.11 -4.84 1.11
C CYS A 90 1.03 -3.98 1.75
N HIS A 91 -0.10 -3.89 1.05
CA HIS A 91 -1.29 -3.18 1.47
C HIS A 91 -2.24 -4.15 2.15
N LYS A 92 -2.68 -3.84 3.37
CA LYS A 92 -3.76 -4.61 3.99
C LYS A 92 -5.07 -4.24 3.30
N MET A 93 -5.73 -5.24 2.75
CA MET A 93 -6.99 -5.07 2.04
C MET A 93 -8.16 -5.13 3.02
N ASN A 94 -9.21 -4.37 2.72
CA ASN A 94 -10.47 -4.44 3.45
C ASN A 94 -11.23 -5.69 2.99
N TYR A 95 -11.03 -6.81 3.68
CA TYR A 95 -11.67 -8.07 3.37
C TYR A 95 -12.06 -8.80 4.66
N ALA A 96 -13.06 -9.67 4.60
CA ALA A 96 -13.56 -10.42 5.77
C ALA A 96 -12.48 -11.31 6.44
N CYS A 97 -11.38 -11.57 5.74
CA CYS A 97 -10.20 -12.26 6.24
C CYS A 97 -8.96 -11.42 5.92
N VAL A 98 -7.85 -11.72 6.61
CA VAL A 98 -6.57 -11.06 6.34
C VAL A 98 -6.13 -11.33 4.90
N VAL A 99 -5.95 -10.24 4.13
CA VAL A 99 -5.37 -10.25 2.79
C VAL A 99 -4.41 -9.07 2.69
N PHE A 100 -3.18 -9.36 2.30
CA PHE A 100 -2.18 -8.34 1.96
C PHE A 100 -1.94 -8.36 0.45
N TYR A 101 -2.32 -7.28 -0.24
CA TYR A 101 -1.91 -7.04 -1.61
C TYR A 101 -0.46 -6.56 -1.62
N CYS A 102 0.46 -7.47 -1.93
CA CYS A 102 1.88 -7.19 -2.04
C CYS A 102 2.26 -6.93 -3.50
N HIS A 103 3.01 -5.88 -3.76
CA HIS A 103 3.53 -5.59 -5.09
C HIS A 103 4.87 -4.86 -5.08
N LYS A 104 5.60 -4.98 -6.19
CA LYS A 104 6.81 -4.21 -6.45
C LYS A 104 6.87 -3.81 -7.93
N THR A 105 7.43 -2.63 -8.15
CA THR A 105 7.80 -2.09 -9.47
C THR A 105 9.24 -1.57 -9.40
N GLU A 106 9.96 -1.56 -10.52
CA GLU A 106 11.38 -1.19 -10.55
C GLU A 106 11.65 0.27 -10.16
N THR A 107 10.66 1.14 -10.33
CA THR A 107 10.80 2.59 -10.20
C THR A 107 10.16 3.16 -8.92
N THR A 108 10.00 2.36 -7.86
CA THR A 108 9.46 2.84 -6.58
C THR A 108 10.55 3.35 -5.65
N LYS A 109 10.32 4.51 -5.02
CA LYS A 109 11.18 5.07 -3.97
C LYS A 109 10.42 5.15 -2.65
N THR A 110 11.08 4.75 -1.56
CA THR A 110 10.53 4.76 -0.20
C THR A 110 11.15 5.88 0.63
N TYR A 111 10.29 6.61 1.33
CA TYR A 111 10.65 7.69 2.24
C TYR A 111 9.99 7.47 3.61
N MET A 112 10.65 8.00 4.64
CA MET A 112 10.07 8.22 5.95
C MET A 112 9.88 9.72 6.14
N VAL A 113 8.66 10.11 6.46
CA VAL A 113 8.27 11.50 6.65
C VAL A 113 7.90 11.73 8.11
N SER A 114 8.54 12.71 8.74
CA SER A 114 8.18 13.17 10.07
C SER A 114 7.09 14.22 9.97
N LEU A 115 6.00 14.02 10.69
CA LEU A 115 4.85 14.92 10.75
C LEU A 115 4.54 15.29 12.22
N VAL A 116 4.02 16.49 12.42
CA VAL A 116 3.52 16.95 13.73
C VAL A 116 2.11 17.52 13.56
N GLY A 117 1.17 17.00 14.35
CA GLY A 117 -0.22 17.46 14.41
C GLY A 117 -0.35 18.75 15.21
N ASN A 118 -1.44 19.49 15.00
CA ASN A 118 -1.72 20.73 15.74
C ASN A 118 -1.79 20.50 17.26
N ASP A 119 -2.10 19.28 17.68
CA ASP A 119 -2.19 18.85 19.08
C ASP A 119 -0.87 18.30 19.66
N GLY A 120 0.24 18.46 18.92
CA GLY A 120 1.58 17.97 19.27
C GLY A 120 1.85 16.50 18.95
N THR A 121 0.88 15.76 18.38
CA THR A 121 1.05 14.34 18.00
C THR A 121 2.13 14.19 16.95
N LYS A 122 3.12 13.33 17.20
CA LYS A 122 4.18 13.03 16.24
C LYS A 122 3.84 11.77 15.44
N VAL A 123 4.10 11.83 14.14
CA VAL A 123 3.92 10.70 13.23
C VAL A 123 5.21 10.51 12.43
N LYS A 124 5.63 9.27 12.28
CA LYS A 124 6.65 8.84 11.31
C LYS A 124 5.92 8.05 10.23
N ALA A 125 5.63 8.69 9.11
CA ALA A 125 4.81 8.10 8.05
C ALA A 125 5.69 7.51 6.95
N ALA A 126 5.41 6.27 6.58
CA ALA A 126 5.96 5.65 5.39
C ALA A 126 5.28 6.24 4.15
N VAL A 127 6.10 6.70 3.20
CA VAL A 127 5.64 7.26 1.92
C VAL A 127 6.31 6.51 0.80
N ILE A 128 5.53 6.15 -0.19
CA ILE A 128 6.05 5.58 -1.43
C ILE A 128 5.79 6.53 -2.58
N CYS A 129 6.73 6.57 -3.51
CA CYS A 129 6.62 7.32 -4.75
C CYS A 129 6.91 6.39 -5.92
N HIS A 130 5.91 6.19 -6.78
CA HIS A 130 6.08 5.53 -8.06
C HIS A 130 6.60 6.55 -9.07
N ILE A 131 7.87 6.41 -9.45
CA ILE A 131 8.57 7.41 -10.27
C ILE A 131 8.17 7.33 -11.73
N ASP A 132 7.95 6.12 -12.25
CA ASP A 132 7.42 5.92 -13.58
C ASP A 132 6.05 5.23 -13.48
N THR A 133 5.02 5.95 -13.91
CA THR A 133 3.64 5.47 -13.96
C THR A 133 3.11 5.36 -15.40
N SER A 134 3.99 5.41 -16.41
CA SER A 134 3.62 5.39 -17.83
C SER A 134 2.80 4.16 -18.24
N LYS A 135 3.02 3.03 -17.57
CA LYS A 135 2.34 1.75 -17.80
C LYS A 135 1.06 1.57 -16.99
N TRP A 136 0.73 2.50 -16.10
CA TRP A 136 -0.47 2.42 -15.28
C TRP A 136 -1.73 2.64 -16.13
N ASN A 137 -2.84 2.09 -15.66
CA ASN A 137 -4.14 2.34 -16.28
C ASN A 137 -4.40 3.87 -16.33
N PRO A 138 -4.63 4.49 -17.50
CA PRO A 138 -4.92 5.93 -17.59
C PRO A 138 -6.16 6.37 -16.81
N LYS A 139 -7.07 5.43 -16.50
CA LYS A 139 -8.26 5.66 -15.66
C LYS A 139 -8.00 5.42 -14.16
N HIS A 140 -6.77 5.14 -13.74
CA HIS A 140 -6.43 4.94 -12.33
C HIS A 140 -6.81 6.17 -11.50
N LEU A 141 -7.33 5.95 -10.28
CA LEU A 141 -7.89 7.00 -9.43
C LEU A 141 -6.90 8.14 -9.16
N ALA A 142 -5.62 7.81 -8.96
CA ALA A 142 -4.57 8.81 -8.77
C ALA A 142 -4.51 9.88 -9.87
N PHE A 143 -4.69 9.49 -11.14
CA PHE A 143 -4.68 10.43 -12.28
C PHE A 143 -5.92 11.30 -12.32
N GLN A 144 -7.07 10.78 -11.88
CA GLN A 144 -8.32 11.53 -11.81
C GLN A 144 -8.27 12.59 -10.69
N VAL A 145 -7.77 12.22 -9.51
CA VAL A 145 -7.67 13.10 -8.35
C VAL A 145 -6.61 14.19 -8.57
N LEU A 146 -5.42 13.81 -9.06
CA LEU A 146 -4.30 14.73 -9.24
C LEU A 146 -4.37 15.51 -10.56
N LYS A 147 -5.28 15.14 -11.47
CA LYS A 147 -5.47 15.75 -12.80
C LYS A 147 -4.18 15.72 -13.64
N VAL A 148 -3.47 14.60 -13.59
CA VAL A 148 -2.23 14.35 -14.36
C VAL A 148 -2.36 13.08 -15.20
N LYS A 149 -1.47 12.88 -16.18
CA LYS A 149 -1.49 11.71 -17.06
C LYS A 149 -0.40 10.69 -16.66
N PRO A 150 -0.57 9.40 -17.01
CA PRO A 150 0.47 8.39 -16.84
C PRO A 150 1.84 8.85 -17.34
N GLY A 151 2.89 8.63 -16.54
CA GLY A 151 4.28 8.91 -16.91
C GLY A 151 4.68 10.39 -16.94
N THR A 152 3.77 11.33 -16.65
CA THR A 152 4.10 12.77 -16.67
C THR A 152 4.75 13.25 -15.37
N VAL A 153 4.35 12.70 -14.24
CA VAL A 153 4.88 13.02 -12.91
C VAL A 153 4.91 11.77 -12.02
N PRO A 154 5.78 11.71 -11.01
CA PRO A 154 5.72 10.70 -9.97
C PRO A 154 4.40 10.76 -9.19
N ILE A 155 3.89 9.60 -8.80
CA ILE A 155 2.72 9.49 -7.92
C ILE A 155 3.19 9.03 -6.56
N CYS A 156 3.03 9.88 -5.54
CA CYS A 156 3.40 9.57 -4.17
C CYS A 156 2.17 9.49 -3.27
N HIS A 157 2.20 8.58 -2.28
CA HIS A 157 1.17 8.53 -1.25
C HIS A 157 1.70 8.01 0.08
N PHE A 158 1.01 8.40 1.16
CA PHE A 158 1.23 7.87 2.48
C PHE A 158 0.68 6.45 2.60
N LEU A 159 1.29 5.66 3.46
CA LEU A 159 0.81 4.34 3.82
C LEU A 159 0.13 4.38 5.20
N PRO A 160 -1.05 3.75 5.37
CA PRO A 160 -1.64 3.54 6.68
C PRO A 160 -0.74 2.71 7.63
N GLU A 161 -1.05 2.69 8.93
CA GLU A 161 -0.26 2.00 9.96
C GLU A 161 -0.17 0.48 9.77
N ASP A 162 -1.17 -0.12 9.13
CA ASP A 162 -1.27 -1.55 8.86
C ASP A 162 -0.75 -1.95 7.46
N HIS A 163 -0.07 -1.03 6.78
CA HIS A 163 0.66 -1.28 5.54
C HIS A 163 2.15 -1.39 5.82
N ILE A 164 2.83 -2.26 5.06
CA ILE A 164 4.23 -2.61 5.31
C ILE A 164 5.04 -2.42 4.03
N VAL A 165 6.23 -1.83 4.16
CA VAL A 165 7.24 -1.82 3.11
C VAL A 165 8.44 -2.65 3.54
N TRP A 166 8.75 -3.65 2.73
CA TRP A 166 9.96 -4.46 2.85
C TRP A 166 11.05 -3.84 1.99
N VAL A 167 12.24 -3.64 2.54
CA VAL A 167 13.39 -3.05 1.83
C VAL A 167 14.59 -3.97 1.96
N SER A 168 15.27 -4.28 0.84
CA SER A 168 16.50 -5.08 0.90
C SER A 168 17.66 -4.29 1.52
N LYS A 169 18.44 -4.94 2.40
CA LYS A 169 19.71 -4.41 2.91
C LYS A 169 20.84 -4.55 1.91
#